data_AF-A0A813DWH3-F1
#
_entry.id   AF-A0A813DWH3-F1
#
_cell.length_a   1.000
_cell.length_b   1.000
_cell.length_c   1.000
_cell.angle_alpha   90.00
_cell.angle_beta   90.00
_cell.angle_gamma   90.00
#
_symmetry.space_group_name_H-M   'P 1'
#
loop_
_entity.id
_entity.type
_entity.pdbx_description
1 polymer ?
#
loop_
_entity_poly.entity_id
_entity_poly.type
_entity_poly.pdbx_seq_one_letter_code
_entity_poly.pdbx_strand_id
1 'polypeptide(L)'
;ASQWACALALLAESCSVQKDTRSQVANCSAALSACSAGRRWELALLLFSEARQGLLNPDVAMVTAAIGACERGRQWNLAMHFLLTAMAGQGLRPDVVAYNATIGACQGTYQWLQAFALLAHMQRTALRPTATTYHAVISAQEASRQWWGAL
;
A
#
# COMPACT_ATOMS: atom_id res chain seq x y z
N ALA A 1 21.69 1.27 -1.17
CA ALA A 1 20.93 0.69 -2.31
C ALA A 1 20.96 -0.85 -2.35
N SER A 2 21.42 -1.55 -1.29
CA SER A 2 21.84 -2.96 -1.39
C SER A 2 20.96 -3.96 -0.64
N GLN A 3 20.02 -3.49 0.18
CA GLN A 3 19.23 -4.36 1.08
C GLN A 3 18.21 -5.23 0.32
N TRP A 4 17.67 -4.76 -0.80
CA TRP A 4 16.67 -5.52 -1.57
C TRP A 4 17.28 -6.60 -2.48
N ALA A 5 18.48 -6.37 -3.01
CA ALA A 5 19.19 -7.38 -3.79
C ALA A 5 19.56 -8.59 -2.91
N CYS A 6 20.02 -8.34 -1.67
CA CYS A 6 20.19 -9.39 -0.67
C CYS A 6 18.86 -10.05 -0.29
N ALA A 7 17.77 -9.29 -0.13
CA ALA A 7 16.46 -9.86 0.18
C ALA A 7 15.92 -10.77 -0.94
N LEU A 8 16.14 -10.42 -2.21
CA LEU A 8 15.78 -11.24 -3.36
C LEU A 8 16.63 -12.51 -3.49
N ALA A 9 17.95 -12.39 -3.25
CA ALA A 9 18.84 -13.55 -3.24
C ALA A 9 18.46 -14.52 -2.12
N LEU A 10 18.16 -14.01 -0.93
CA LEU A 10 17.68 -14.81 0.21
C LEU A 10 16.28 -15.40 -0.05
N LEU A 11 15.39 -14.69 -0.75
CA LEU A 11 14.08 -15.23 -1.16
C LEU A 11 14.22 -16.37 -2.18
N ALA A 12 15.11 -16.22 -3.16
CA ALA A 12 15.38 -17.27 -4.15
C ALA A 12 16.03 -18.52 -3.53
N GLU A 13 16.95 -18.35 -2.58
CA GLU A 13 17.55 -19.46 -1.83
C GLU A 13 16.54 -20.12 -0.87
N SER A 14 15.75 -19.33 -0.12
CA SER A 14 14.78 -19.88 0.84
C SER A 14 13.57 -20.57 0.19
N CYS A 15 13.18 -20.18 -1.03
CA CYS A 15 12.15 -20.88 -1.80
C CYS A 15 12.53 -22.32 -2.18
N SER A 16 13.83 -22.63 -2.22
CA SER A 16 14.33 -23.96 -2.59
C SER A 16 14.51 -24.92 -1.40
N VAL A 17 14.52 -24.44 -0.15
CA VAL A 17 14.97 -25.27 0.98
C VAL A 17 13.94 -25.48 2.11
N GLN A 18 12.93 -24.62 2.36
CA GLN A 18 12.03 -24.85 3.51
C GLN A 18 10.55 -24.46 3.29
N LYS A 19 9.66 -25.45 3.54
CA LYS A 19 8.18 -25.37 3.57
C LYS A 19 7.61 -24.70 4.84
N ASP A 20 8.33 -23.78 5.45
CA ASP A 20 7.79 -23.02 6.59
C ASP A 20 7.03 -21.79 6.10
N THR A 21 5.71 -21.96 5.95
CA THR A 21 4.77 -20.92 5.50
C THR A 21 4.90 -19.61 6.28
N ARG A 22 5.28 -19.68 7.57
CA ARG A 22 5.44 -18.51 8.43
C ARG A 22 6.72 -17.70 8.15
N SER A 23 7.81 -18.37 7.75
CA SER A 23 9.07 -17.70 7.37
C SER A 23 8.92 -16.99 6.02
N GLN A 24 8.19 -17.61 5.09
CA GLN A 24 7.96 -17.04 3.76
C GLN A 24 7.14 -15.74 3.80
N VAL A 25 6.10 -15.67 4.65
CA VAL A 25 5.33 -14.42 4.84
C VAL A 25 6.22 -13.28 5.34
N ALA A 26 7.07 -13.54 6.35
CA ALA A 26 7.95 -12.53 6.92
C ALA A 26 9.02 -12.04 5.91
N ASN A 27 9.55 -12.94 5.08
CA ASN A 27 10.51 -12.58 4.03
C ASN A 27 9.84 -11.75 2.92
N CYS A 28 8.64 -12.14 2.49
CA CYS A 28 7.86 -11.38 1.52
C CYS A 28 7.46 -9.99 2.05
N SER A 29 7.03 -9.88 3.32
CA SER A 29 6.70 -8.58 3.92
C SER A 29 7.93 -7.68 4.04
N ALA A 30 9.09 -8.23 4.39
CA ALA A 30 10.35 -7.49 4.44
C ALA A 30 10.79 -7.00 3.04
N ALA A 31 10.69 -7.87 2.03
CA ALA A 31 10.98 -7.51 0.65
C ALA A 31 10.02 -6.44 0.11
N LEU A 32 8.72 -6.52 0.43
CA LEU A 32 7.73 -5.51 0.08
C LEU A 32 8.01 -4.18 0.76
N SER A 33 8.37 -4.18 2.05
CA SER A 33 8.77 -2.98 2.77
C SER A 33 10.00 -2.33 2.13
N ALA A 34 10.99 -3.13 1.72
CA ALA A 34 12.16 -2.67 1.00
C ALA A 34 11.83 -2.13 -0.41
N CYS A 35 10.92 -2.76 -1.17
CA CYS A 35 10.43 -2.23 -2.44
C CYS A 35 9.72 -0.89 -2.26
N SER A 36 8.96 -0.78 -1.17
CA SER A 36 8.28 0.44 -0.78
C SER A 36 9.32 1.56 -0.56
N ALA A 37 10.39 1.31 0.22
CA ALA A 37 11.47 2.28 0.41
C ALA A 37 12.22 2.62 -0.89
N GLY A 38 12.36 1.65 -1.80
CA GLY A 38 13.04 1.81 -3.09
C GLY A 38 12.24 2.47 -4.22
N ARG A 39 10.98 2.89 -3.99
CA ARG A 39 10.05 3.40 -5.01
C ARG A 39 9.79 2.44 -6.18
N ARG A 40 10.02 1.14 -5.99
CA ARG A 40 9.82 0.11 -7.02
C ARG A 40 8.45 -0.54 -6.86
N TRP A 41 7.40 0.22 -7.17
CA TRP A 41 6.02 -0.23 -6.97
C TRP A 41 5.68 -1.45 -7.84
N GLU A 42 6.16 -1.52 -9.08
CA GLU A 42 5.93 -2.66 -9.99
C GLU A 42 6.42 -3.99 -9.40
N LEU A 43 7.63 -3.98 -8.84
CA LEU A 43 8.22 -5.15 -8.21
C LEU A 43 7.52 -5.52 -6.90
N ALA A 44 7.02 -4.53 -6.16
CA ALA A 44 6.17 -4.80 -5.00
C ALA A 44 4.87 -5.53 -5.41
N LEU A 45 4.27 -5.14 -6.54
CA LEU A 45 3.07 -5.83 -7.05
C LEU A 45 3.37 -7.25 -7.48
N LEU A 46 4.48 -7.47 -8.18
CA LEU A 46 4.92 -8.80 -8.62
C LEU A 46 5.11 -9.71 -7.39
N LEU A 47 5.87 -9.27 -6.40
CA LEU A 47 6.09 -10.02 -5.16
C LEU A 47 4.78 -10.28 -4.39
N PHE A 48 3.86 -9.31 -4.35
CA PHE A 48 2.55 -9.51 -3.72
C PHE A 48 1.70 -10.54 -4.48
N SER A 49 1.76 -10.53 -5.82
CA SER A 49 1.03 -11.48 -6.66
C SER A 49 1.59 -12.91 -6.53
N GLU A 50 2.92 -13.05 -6.46
CA GLU A 50 3.59 -14.33 -6.22
C GLU A 50 3.27 -14.86 -4.82
N ALA A 51 3.29 -13.99 -3.80
CA ALA A 51 2.90 -14.37 -2.44
C ALA A 51 1.46 -14.89 -2.38
N ARG A 52 0.52 -14.23 -3.08
CA ARG A 52 -0.86 -14.70 -3.21
C ARG A 52 -0.98 -16.04 -3.94
N GLN A 53 -0.20 -16.24 -5.01
CA GLN A 53 -0.22 -17.50 -5.77
C GLN A 53 0.40 -18.66 -4.97
N GLY A 54 1.39 -18.38 -4.12
CA GLY A 54 1.97 -19.33 -3.18
C GLY A 54 1.06 -19.73 -2.01
N LEU A 55 -0.23 -19.37 -2.04
CA LEU A 55 -1.21 -19.60 -0.96
C LEU A 55 -0.82 -18.95 0.38
N LEU A 56 0.07 -17.95 0.36
CA LEU A 56 0.37 -17.18 1.56
C LEU A 56 -0.83 -16.27 1.85
N ASN A 57 -1.41 -16.41 3.04
CA ASN A 57 -2.40 -15.45 3.51
C ASN A 57 -1.67 -14.13 3.79
N PRO A 58 -1.94 -13.06 3.00
CA PRO A 58 -1.40 -11.74 3.25
C PRO A 58 -1.82 -11.30 4.65
N ASP A 59 -0.86 -10.81 5.42
CA ASP A 59 -1.13 -10.13 6.67
C ASP A 59 -1.34 -8.63 6.43
N VAL A 60 -1.78 -7.93 7.47
CA VAL A 60 -1.98 -6.47 7.41
C VAL A 60 -0.67 -5.77 7.02
N ALA A 61 0.48 -6.26 7.48
CA ALA A 61 1.79 -5.68 7.15
C ALA A 61 2.12 -5.77 5.66
N MET A 62 1.85 -6.92 5.02
CA MET A 62 2.05 -7.13 3.58
C MET A 62 1.19 -6.19 2.75
N VAL A 63 -0.09 -6.03 3.12
CA VAL A 63 -1.02 -5.11 2.45
C VAL A 63 -0.57 -3.66 2.64
N THR A 64 -0.23 -3.25 3.87
CA THR A 64 0.22 -1.88 4.16
C THR A 64 1.52 -1.55 3.41
N ALA A 65 2.45 -2.49 3.30
CA ALA A 65 3.67 -2.31 2.51
C ALA A 65 3.39 -2.17 1.01
N ALA A 66 2.48 -2.98 0.45
CA ALA A 66 2.05 -2.88 -0.94
C ALA A 66 1.36 -1.53 -1.23
N ILE A 67 0.47 -1.08 -0.34
CA ILE A 67 -0.17 0.24 -0.43
C ILE A 67 0.87 1.36 -0.35
N GLY A 68 1.82 1.29 0.59
CA GLY A 68 2.90 2.29 0.70
C GLY A 68 3.84 2.30 -0.51
N ALA A 69 4.01 1.17 -1.21
CA ALA A 69 4.71 1.15 -2.48
C ALA A 69 3.87 1.86 -3.58
N CYS A 70 2.56 1.60 -3.62
CA CYS A 70 1.63 2.26 -4.55
C CYS A 70 1.55 3.78 -4.32
N GLU A 71 1.56 4.24 -3.07
CA GLU A 71 1.62 5.66 -2.69
C GLU A 71 2.82 6.35 -3.35
N ARG A 72 4.01 5.79 -3.18
CA ARG A 72 5.25 6.35 -3.76
C ARG A 72 5.28 6.23 -5.27
N GLY A 73 4.61 5.23 -5.83
CA GLY A 73 4.37 5.07 -7.27
C GLY A 73 3.26 5.95 -7.83
N ARG A 74 2.55 6.73 -6.99
CA ARG A 74 1.36 7.52 -7.35
C ARG A 74 0.26 6.67 -8.01
N GLN A 75 0.18 5.40 -7.65
CA GLN A 75 -0.80 4.45 -8.19
C GLN A 75 -2.01 4.36 -7.27
N TRP A 76 -2.85 5.39 -7.27
CA TRP A 76 -4.04 5.47 -6.41
C TRP A 76 -5.05 4.33 -6.66
N ASN A 77 -5.24 3.95 -7.92
CA ASN A 77 -6.14 2.85 -8.32
C ASN A 77 -5.76 1.54 -7.64
N LEU A 78 -4.48 1.21 -7.70
CA LEU A 78 -3.93 -0.01 -7.10
C LEU A 78 -3.99 0.06 -5.57
N ALA A 79 -3.62 1.21 -4.99
CA ALA A 79 -3.70 1.43 -3.55
C ALA A 79 -5.12 1.22 -3.01
N MET A 80 -6.16 1.74 -3.70
CA MET A 80 -7.56 1.49 -3.34
C MET A 80 -7.94 0.02 -3.53
N HIS A 81 -7.52 -0.61 -4.63
CA HIS A 81 -7.82 -2.02 -4.88
C HIS A 81 -7.26 -2.92 -3.76
N PHE A 82 -6.02 -2.70 -3.32
CA PHE A 82 -5.43 -3.47 -2.21
C PHE A 82 -6.16 -3.22 -0.89
N LEU A 83 -6.51 -1.98 -0.58
CA LEU A 83 -7.25 -1.67 0.64
C LEU A 83 -8.62 -2.36 0.67
N LEU A 84 -9.37 -2.29 -0.45
CA LEU A 84 -10.70 -2.88 -0.56
C LEU A 84 -10.65 -4.41 -0.56
N THR A 85 -9.69 -5.01 -1.29
CA THR A 85 -9.53 -6.47 -1.31
C THR A 85 -9.09 -7.02 0.04
N ALA A 86 -8.24 -6.30 0.78
CA ALA A 86 -7.88 -6.68 2.15
C ALA A 86 -9.10 -6.67 3.09
N MET A 87 -9.97 -5.66 2.99
CA MET A 87 -11.18 -5.58 3.82
C MET A 87 -12.25 -6.60 3.43
N ALA A 88 -12.60 -6.66 2.14
CA ALA A 88 -13.73 -7.45 1.65
C ALA A 88 -13.36 -8.91 1.37
N GLY A 89 -12.16 -9.15 0.83
CA GLY A 89 -11.72 -10.48 0.41
C GLY A 89 -11.04 -11.29 1.51
N GLN A 90 -10.40 -10.63 2.48
CA GLN A 90 -9.62 -11.30 3.52
C GLN A 90 -10.10 -11.01 4.95
N GLY A 91 -11.10 -10.14 5.11
CA GLY A 91 -11.61 -9.75 6.43
C GLY A 91 -10.56 -9.07 7.29
N LEU A 92 -9.46 -8.58 6.69
CA LEU A 92 -8.44 -7.84 7.40
C LEU A 92 -9.01 -6.48 7.82
N ARG A 93 -8.48 -5.95 8.92
CA ARG A 93 -8.74 -4.57 9.36
C ARG A 93 -7.50 -3.73 9.09
N PRO A 94 -7.43 -3.04 7.94
CA PRO A 94 -6.39 -2.08 7.66
C PRO A 94 -6.37 -1.01 8.75
N ASP A 95 -5.16 -0.65 9.15
CA ASP A 95 -4.91 0.34 10.18
C ASP A 95 -4.91 1.76 9.61
N VAL A 96 -4.72 2.76 10.49
CA VAL A 96 -4.61 4.17 10.11
C VAL A 96 -3.48 4.39 9.09
N VAL A 97 -2.41 3.59 9.15
CA VAL A 97 -1.26 3.69 8.24
C VAL A 97 -1.66 3.31 6.82
N ALA A 98 -2.40 2.21 6.63
CA ALA A 98 -2.88 1.79 5.32
C ALA A 98 -3.79 2.84 4.67
N TYR A 99 -4.76 3.37 5.42
CA TYR A 99 -5.64 4.44 4.92
C TYR A 99 -4.88 5.71 4.57
N ASN A 100 -3.94 6.13 5.44
CA ASN A 100 -3.13 7.31 5.18
C ASN A 100 -2.29 7.16 3.92
N ALA A 101 -1.68 5.99 3.70
CA ALA A 101 -0.90 5.71 2.50
C ALA A 101 -1.77 5.70 1.23
N THR A 102 -2.99 5.13 1.28
CA THR A 102 -3.93 5.22 0.16
C THR A 102 -4.35 6.65 -0.14
N ILE A 103 -4.62 7.46 0.89
CA ILE A 103 -4.97 8.88 0.74
C ILE A 103 -3.78 9.69 0.19
N GLY A 104 -2.55 9.39 0.62
CA GLY A 104 -1.32 9.97 0.04
C GLY A 104 -1.16 9.64 -1.44
N ALA A 105 -1.51 8.41 -1.85
CA ALA A 105 -1.51 8.02 -3.27
C ALA A 105 -2.51 8.86 -4.09
N CYS A 106 -3.68 9.15 -3.53
CA CYS A 106 -4.70 10.01 -4.16
C CYS A 106 -4.25 11.47 -4.26
N GLN A 107 -3.52 11.99 -3.25
CA GLN A 107 -2.97 13.34 -3.28
C GLN A 107 -2.05 13.55 -4.50
N GLY A 108 -1.15 12.61 -4.76
CA GLY A 108 -0.19 12.69 -5.87
C GLY A 108 -0.82 12.63 -7.28
N THR A 109 -2.11 12.33 -7.38
CA THR A 109 -2.85 12.17 -8.65
C THR A 109 -4.10 13.04 -8.75
N TYR A 110 -4.25 14.02 -7.84
CA TYR A 110 -5.35 14.98 -7.79
C TYR A 110 -6.75 14.33 -7.61
N GLN A 111 -6.79 13.12 -7.07
CA GLN A 111 -8.01 12.33 -6.85
C GLN A 111 -8.64 12.67 -5.49
N TRP A 112 -9.03 13.93 -5.31
CA TRP A 112 -9.52 14.45 -4.03
C TRP A 112 -10.86 13.86 -3.60
N LEU A 113 -11.73 13.48 -4.56
CA LEU A 113 -13.04 12.86 -4.28
C LEU A 113 -12.86 11.51 -3.57
N GLN A 114 -11.94 10.69 -4.07
CA GLN A 114 -11.61 9.38 -3.50
C GLN A 114 -10.94 9.54 -2.13
N ALA A 115 -10.05 10.52 -1.99
CA ALA A 115 -9.42 10.85 -0.71
C ALA A 115 -10.46 11.26 0.35
N PHE A 116 -11.46 12.05 -0.02
CA PHE A 116 -12.59 12.42 0.85
C PHE A 116 -13.46 11.21 1.22
N ALA A 117 -13.77 10.34 0.25
CA ALA A 117 -14.55 9.14 0.50
C ALA A 117 -13.83 8.20 1.50
N LEU A 118 -12.51 8.06 1.38
CA LEU A 118 -11.68 7.31 2.31
C LEU A 118 -11.65 7.93 3.70
N LEU A 119 -11.53 9.26 3.80
CA LEU A 119 -11.56 9.97 5.09
C LEU A 119 -12.90 9.77 5.81
N ALA A 120 -14.01 9.90 5.09
CA ALA A 120 -15.34 9.63 5.63
C ALA A 120 -15.50 8.16 6.05
N HIS A 121 -14.91 7.23 5.30
CA HIS A 121 -14.91 5.82 5.67
C HIS A 121 -14.11 5.55 6.94
N MET A 122 -12.93 6.17 7.10
CA MET A 122 -12.11 6.11 8.32
C MET A 122 -12.88 6.55 9.56
N GLN A 123 -13.61 7.67 9.46
CA GLN A 123 -14.42 8.18 10.57
C GLN A 123 -15.54 7.20 10.96
N ARG A 124 -16.18 6.56 9.97
CA ARG A 124 -17.22 5.54 10.23
C ARG A 124 -16.67 4.26 10.85
N THR A 125 -15.42 3.90 10.55
CA THR A 125 -14.75 2.72 11.11
C THR A 125 -14.10 2.99 12.48
N ALA A 126 -14.42 4.14 13.12
CA ALA A 126 -13.85 4.60 14.39
C ALA A 126 -12.32 4.79 14.38
N LEU A 127 -11.71 4.85 13.19
CA LEU A 127 -10.31 5.18 13.02
C LEU A 127 -10.15 6.69 13.05
N ARG A 128 -9.25 7.20 13.89
CA ARG A 128 -9.01 8.65 14.01
C ARG A 128 -8.14 9.14 12.85
N PRO A 129 -8.67 10.00 11.97
CA PRO A 129 -7.86 10.66 10.94
C PRO A 129 -6.79 11.52 11.62
N THR A 130 -5.56 11.47 11.12
CA THR A 130 -4.44 12.26 11.63
C THR A 130 -4.35 13.58 10.88
N ALA A 131 -3.55 14.52 11.41
CA ALA A 131 -3.30 15.80 10.74
C ALA A 131 -2.78 15.62 9.30
N THR A 132 -1.99 14.56 9.06
CA THR A 132 -1.52 14.16 7.73
C THR A 132 -2.65 13.80 6.78
N THR A 133 -3.70 13.12 7.27
CA THR A 133 -4.87 12.73 6.47
C THR A 133 -5.63 13.95 5.97
N TYR A 134 -5.92 14.89 6.87
CA TYR A 134 -6.60 16.14 6.51
C TYR A 134 -5.75 16.99 5.57
N HIS A 135 -4.45 17.11 5.83
CA HIS A 135 -3.55 17.86 4.97
C HIS A 135 -3.49 17.30 3.55
N ALA A 136 -3.40 15.97 3.40
CA ALA A 136 -3.40 15.32 2.09
C ALA A 136 -4.70 15.57 1.30
N VAL A 137 -5.86 15.54 1.97
CA VAL A 137 -7.16 15.82 1.34
C VAL A 137 -7.29 17.27 0.91
N ILE A 138 -6.92 18.23 1.78
CA ILE A 138 -6.96 19.67 1.48
C ILE A 138 -6.01 19.98 0.32
N SER A 139 -4.79 19.46 0.35
CA SER A 139 -3.79 19.64 -0.71
C SER A 139 -4.29 19.09 -2.05
N ALA A 140 -4.91 17.91 -2.06
CA ALA A 140 -5.50 17.33 -3.27
C ALA A 140 -6.62 18.21 -3.85
N GLN A 141 -7.45 18.81 -2.98
CA GLN A 141 -8.55 19.68 -3.38
C GLN A 141 -8.04 21.02 -3.94
N GLU A 142 -7.07 21.66 -3.27
CA GLU A 142 -6.45 22.91 -3.74
C GLU A 142 -5.80 22.73 -5.10
N ALA A 143 -5.05 21.64 -5.28
CA ALA A 143 -4.40 21.34 -6.55
C ALA A 143 -5.41 21.08 -7.68
N SER A 144 -6.54 20.43 -7.37
CA SER A 144 -7.63 20.28 -8.35
C SER A 144 -8.25 21.63 -8.74
N ARG A 145 -8.50 22.53 -7.78
CA ARG A 145 -9.06 23.86 -8.02
C ARG A 145 -8.13 24.74 -8.86
N GLN A 146 -6.82 24.66 -8.62
CA GLN A 146 -5.83 25.37 -9.42
C GLN A 146 -5.79 24.86 -10.87
N TRP A 147 -5.93 23.54 -11.08
CA TRP A 147 -6.05 22.96 -12.41
C TRP A 147 -7.30 23.47 -13.16
N TRP A 148 -8.44 23.54 -12.48
CA TRP A 148 -9.68 24.04 -13.08
C TRP A 148 -9.70 25.55 -13.28
N GLY A 149 -8.97 26.33 -12.47
CA GLY A 149 -8.88 27.80 -12.61
C GLY A 149 -7.81 28.30 -13.59
N ALA A 150 -6.92 27.42 -14.06
CA ALA A 150 -5.89 27.74 -15.06
C ALA A 150 -6.33 27.45 -16.51
N LEU A 151 -7.57 26.99 -16.69
CA LEU A 151 -8.22 26.65 -17.96
C LEU A 151 -9.26 27.72 -18.31
#